data_AF-A0A6I7Q3X0-F1
#
_entry.id   AF-A0A6I7Q3X0-F1
#
_cell.length_a   1.000
_cell.length_b   1.000
_cell.length_c   1.000
_cell.angle_alpha   90.00
_cell.angle_beta   90.00
_cell.angle_gamma   90.00
#
_symmetry.space_group_name_H-M   'P 1'
#
loop_
_entity.id
_entity.type
_entity.pdbx_description
1 polymer ?
#
loop_
_entity_poly.entity_id
_entity_poly.type
_entity_poly.pdbx_seq_one_letter_code
_entity_poly.pdbx_strand_id
1 'polypeptide(L)'
;MPEDLQQALGALGAVRCVRGRWRRHWRLGPLVRPPGMPTPAGSRVGHSADQAAEGSLERALKENRPTPGLYWQASINILMEDNPMKTTAETYDELARLESGPSRLGPLLTNWWEHLAAAAHWLPRLAFAGVFLFHGVGKFPDLAGFAGMMGLPVPVALLVALAEMAGGLGILAGPLLRRDWITRLGGLATVPVMIGAIGMVHLGQWSFVASDTHPMGGMEFQVLLLALGLWYLLVGNGADRPGRA
;
A
#
# COMPACT_ATOMS: atom_id res chain seq x y z
N MET A 1 -43.50 -18.18 -8.16
CA MET A 1 -42.61 -17.48 -9.10
C MET A 1 -42.67 -18.19 -10.44
N PRO A 2 -42.70 -17.48 -11.57
CA PRO A 2 -42.75 -18.10 -12.90
C PRO A 2 -41.45 -18.87 -13.23
N GLU A 3 -41.56 -20.02 -13.90
CA GLU A 3 -40.43 -20.94 -14.23
C GLU A 3 -39.38 -20.28 -15.14
N ASP A 4 -39.79 -19.30 -15.91
CA ASP A 4 -38.99 -18.44 -16.78
C ASP A 4 -37.91 -17.64 -16.02
N LEU A 5 -38.12 -17.35 -14.74
CA LEU A 5 -37.11 -16.67 -13.91
C LEU A 5 -36.00 -17.60 -13.40
N GLN A 6 -36.26 -18.92 -13.29
CA GLN A 6 -35.23 -19.89 -12.90
C GLN A 6 -34.25 -20.21 -14.03
N GLN A 7 -34.72 -20.22 -15.28
CA GLN A 7 -33.83 -20.44 -16.44
C GLN A 7 -32.89 -19.25 -16.69
N ALA A 8 -33.35 -18.01 -16.43
CA ALA A 8 -32.51 -16.82 -16.58
C ALA A 8 -31.36 -16.77 -15.56
N LEU A 9 -31.56 -17.27 -14.34
CA LEU A 9 -30.52 -17.32 -13.30
C LEU A 9 -29.53 -18.47 -13.50
N GLY A 10 -29.93 -19.56 -14.17
CA GLY A 10 -29.02 -20.67 -14.53
C GLY A 10 -27.97 -20.29 -15.59
N ALA A 11 -28.24 -19.30 -16.44
CA ALA A 11 -27.36 -18.89 -17.53
C ALA A 11 -26.18 -17.99 -17.08
N LEU A 12 -26.24 -17.37 -15.89
CA LEU A 12 -25.17 -16.53 -15.34
C LEU A 12 -24.17 -17.29 -14.45
N GLY A 13 -24.41 -18.57 -14.19
CA GLY A 13 -23.60 -19.40 -13.28
C GLY A 13 -22.38 -20.10 -13.88
N ALA A 14 -22.06 -19.89 -15.16
CA ALA A 14 -21.01 -20.64 -15.86
C ALA A 14 -19.68 -19.88 -15.98
N VAL A 15 -19.08 -19.45 -14.86
CA VAL A 15 -17.66 -19.08 -14.83
C VAL A 15 -16.84 -20.35 -14.63
N ARG A 16 -16.32 -20.90 -15.73
CA ARG A 16 -15.41 -22.05 -15.72
C ARG A 16 -14.18 -21.74 -14.88
N CYS A 17 -14.03 -22.51 -13.79
CA CYS A 17 -12.82 -22.61 -12.99
C CYS A 17 -11.66 -23.14 -13.85
N VAL A 18 -10.70 -22.26 -14.20
CA VAL A 18 -9.41 -22.68 -14.76
C VAL A 18 -8.51 -23.12 -13.61
N ARG A 19 -8.55 -24.43 -13.29
CA ARG A 19 -7.59 -25.08 -12.39
C ARG A 19 -6.23 -25.18 -13.08
N GLY A 20 -5.41 -24.13 -12.93
CA GLY A 20 -4.00 -24.08 -13.31
C GLY A 20 -3.07 -24.39 -12.14
N ARG A 21 -2.59 -25.62 -12.11
CA ARG A 21 -1.43 -26.20 -11.42
C ARG A 21 -0.33 -25.21 -10.94
N TRP A 22 -0.42 -24.72 -9.70
CA TRP A 22 0.72 -24.12 -8.97
C TRP A 22 1.01 -24.93 -7.70
N ARG A 23 1.78 -26.01 -7.86
CA ARG A 23 2.49 -26.68 -6.76
C ARG A 23 3.91 -26.91 -7.22
N ARG A 24 4.85 -26.08 -6.74
CA ARG A 24 6.18 -26.47 -6.21
C ARG A 24 7.10 -25.24 -6.11
N HIS A 25 7.60 -25.04 -4.89
CA HIS A 25 8.90 -24.44 -4.51
C HIS A 25 8.81 -23.24 -3.58
N TRP A 26 8.70 -23.52 -2.28
CA TRP A 26 9.39 -22.76 -1.23
C TRP A 26 9.85 -23.76 -0.16
N ARG A 27 11.07 -24.30 -0.31
CA ARG A 27 11.83 -24.85 0.82
C ARG A 27 12.85 -23.77 1.19
N LEU A 28 12.65 -23.10 2.31
CA LEU A 28 13.68 -22.28 2.93
C LEU A 28 14.66 -23.23 3.63
N GLY A 29 15.87 -23.36 3.08
CA GLY A 29 16.99 -23.97 3.79
C GLY A 29 17.64 -22.96 4.73
N PRO A 30 18.34 -23.39 5.80
CA PRO A 30 18.98 -22.47 6.73
C PRO A 30 20.26 -21.87 6.13
N LEU A 31 20.45 -20.57 6.36
CA LEU A 31 21.68 -19.83 6.02
C LEU A 31 22.84 -20.30 6.90
N VAL A 32 23.75 -21.08 6.33
CA VAL A 32 25.07 -21.36 6.91
C VAL A 32 26.02 -20.24 6.51
N ARG A 33 26.64 -19.55 7.47
CA ARG A 33 27.78 -18.66 7.20
C ARG A 33 29.05 -19.50 6.97
N PRO A 34 29.86 -19.22 5.94
CA PRO A 34 31.16 -19.87 5.78
C PRO A 34 32.18 -19.29 6.79
N PRO A 35 33.05 -20.12 7.38
CA PRO A 35 34.15 -19.66 8.22
C PRO A 35 35.35 -19.25 7.35
N GLY A 36 36.02 -18.15 7.70
CA GLY A 36 37.34 -17.79 7.17
C GLY A 36 37.44 -16.55 6.28
N MET A 37 36.80 -15.42 6.66
CA MET A 37 37.18 -14.13 6.06
C MET A 37 38.37 -13.49 6.79
N PRO A 38 39.51 -13.24 6.10
CA PRO A 38 40.60 -12.47 6.67
C PRO A 38 40.30 -10.95 6.62
N THR A 39 40.73 -10.25 7.65
CA THR A 39 40.77 -8.78 7.71
C THR A 39 41.70 -8.19 6.64
N PRO A 40 41.33 -7.11 5.93
CA PRO A 40 42.24 -6.50 4.97
C PRO A 40 43.30 -5.66 5.67
N ALA A 41 44.55 -6.14 5.57
CA ALA A 41 45.75 -5.35 5.79
C ALA A 41 46.02 -4.45 4.57
N GLY A 42 46.51 -3.24 4.83
CA GLY A 42 46.72 -2.21 3.82
C GLY A 42 47.77 -2.54 2.74
N SER A 43 47.57 -1.98 1.55
CA SER A 43 48.59 -1.96 0.50
C SER A 43 48.47 -0.71 -0.38
N ARG A 44 49.48 0.15 -0.22
CA ARG A 44 50.33 0.77 -1.25
C ARG A 44 49.71 1.07 -2.63
N VAL A 45 49.67 2.36 -2.95
CA VAL A 45 49.33 2.97 -4.24
C VAL A 45 50.38 2.59 -5.30
N GLY A 46 49.94 2.11 -6.46
CA GLY A 46 50.76 1.89 -7.65
C GLY A 46 49.92 2.05 -8.92
N HIS A 47 50.44 2.80 -9.90
CA HIS A 47 49.80 3.13 -11.17
C HIS A 47 49.57 1.89 -12.06
N SER A 48 48.32 1.41 -12.21
CA SER A 48 47.92 0.51 -13.33
C SER A 48 46.41 0.47 -13.64
N ALA A 49 45.62 1.48 -13.24
CA ALA A 49 44.16 1.44 -13.29
C ALA A 49 43.54 1.49 -14.70
N ASP A 50 44.25 2.05 -15.69
CA ASP A 50 43.64 2.34 -17.00
C ASP A 50 43.47 1.10 -17.90
N GLN A 51 44.29 0.06 -17.76
CA GLN A 51 44.18 -1.14 -18.61
C GLN A 51 43.08 -2.11 -18.15
N ALA A 52 42.57 -1.99 -16.92
CA ALA A 52 41.51 -2.85 -16.39
C ALA A 52 40.09 -2.39 -16.80
N ALA A 53 39.93 -1.10 -17.14
CA ALA A 53 38.66 -0.52 -17.54
C ALA A 53 38.26 -0.93 -18.96
N GLU A 54 39.22 -1.00 -19.88
CA GLU A 54 38.98 -1.30 -21.29
C GLU A 54 38.45 -2.74 -21.50
N GLY A 55 39.03 -3.71 -20.78
CA GLY A 55 38.59 -5.12 -20.83
C GLY A 55 37.22 -5.40 -20.19
N SER A 56 36.68 -4.47 -19.38
CA SER A 56 35.34 -4.59 -18.79
C SER A 56 34.25 -4.08 -19.73
N LEU A 57 34.57 -3.10 -20.60
CA LEU A 57 33.64 -2.51 -21.56
C LEU A 57 33.27 -3.50 -22.68
N GLU A 58 34.26 -4.18 -23.26
CA GLU A 58 34.02 -5.21 -24.28
C GLU A 58 33.20 -6.39 -23.75
N ARG A 59 33.38 -6.72 -22.47
CA ARG A 59 32.67 -7.81 -21.80
C ARG A 59 31.20 -7.46 -21.57
N ALA A 60 30.90 -6.21 -21.19
CA ALA A 60 29.54 -5.71 -21.01
C ALA A 60 28.76 -5.63 -22.33
N LEU A 61 29.42 -5.27 -23.43
CA LEU A 61 28.82 -5.21 -24.76
C LEU A 61 28.47 -6.60 -25.32
N LYS A 62 29.27 -7.63 -25.02
CA LYS A 62 28.97 -9.02 -25.41
C LYS A 62 27.82 -9.66 -24.60
N GLU A 63 27.55 -9.18 -23.39
CA GLU A 63 26.59 -9.82 -22.46
C GLU A 63 25.16 -9.23 -22.51
N ASN A 64 24.89 -8.25 -23.37
CA ASN A 64 23.56 -7.66 -23.61
C ASN A 64 22.73 -7.35 -22.33
N ARG A 65 23.39 -6.87 -21.27
CA ARG A 65 22.71 -6.39 -20.06
C ARG A 65 22.52 -4.88 -20.14
N PRO A 66 21.28 -4.35 -20.22
CA PRO A 66 21.06 -2.92 -20.23
C PRO A 66 21.34 -2.36 -18.84
N THR A 67 22.40 -1.56 -18.69
CA THR A 67 22.58 -0.72 -17.51
C THR A 67 21.87 0.62 -17.76
N PRO A 68 21.09 1.15 -16.80
CA PRO A 68 20.32 2.39 -16.99
C PRO A 68 21.17 3.62 -17.38
N GLY A 69 22.47 3.63 -17.10
CA GLY A 69 23.39 4.71 -17.50
C GLY A 69 23.74 4.74 -19.00
N LEU A 70 23.55 3.64 -19.73
CA LEU A 70 23.95 3.54 -21.14
C LEU A 70 22.95 4.22 -22.09
N TYR A 71 21.67 4.32 -21.71
CA TYR A 71 20.67 5.09 -22.46
C TYR A 71 20.95 6.59 -22.41
N TRP A 72 21.37 7.11 -21.25
CA TRP A 72 21.77 8.50 -21.09
C TRP A 72 22.97 8.85 -21.99
N GLN A 73 24.00 8.00 -21.99
CA GLN A 73 25.19 8.22 -22.82
C GLN A 73 24.90 8.07 -24.33
N ALA A 74 24.03 7.15 -24.72
CA ALA A 74 23.61 6.96 -26.11
C ALA A 74 22.78 8.13 -26.64
N SER A 75 21.90 8.71 -25.82
CA SER A 75 21.14 9.93 -26.19
C SER A 75 22.05 11.15 -26.35
N ILE A 76 23.12 11.26 -25.56
CA ILE A 76 24.13 12.32 -25.72
C ILE A 76 24.90 12.13 -27.03
N ASN A 77 25.30 10.90 -27.37
CA ASN A 77 26.04 10.64 -28.60
C ASN A 77 25.19 10.90 -29.86
N ILE A 78 23.90 10.53 -29.85
CA ILE A 78 22.97 10.81 -30.97
C ILE A 78 22.73 12.31 -31.15
N LEU A 79 22.76 13.10 -30.06
CA LEU A 79 22.66 14.57 -30.14
C LEU A 79 23.96 15.26 -30.59
N MET A 80 25.10 14.57 -30.53
CA MET A 80 26.42 15.11 -30.87
C MET A 80 26.82 14.85 -32.34
N GLU A 81 26.17 13.90 -33.02
CA GLU A 81 26.50 13.51 -34.40
C GLU A 81 25.97 14.50 -35.46
N ASP A 82 24.90 15.25 -35.15
CA ASP A 82 24.24 16.16 -36.09
C ASP A 82 24.73 17.62 -36.05
N ASN A 83 25.75 17.96 -35.25
CA ASN A 83 26.27 19.33 -35.17
C ASN A 83 27.79 19.41 -34.99
N PRO A 84 28.59 19.38 -36.08
CA PRO A 84 30.06 19.24 -36.00
C PRO A 84 30.81 20.49 -35.50
N MET A 85 30.14 21.49 -34.92
CA MET A 85 30.74 22.78 -34.56
C MET A 85 30.28 23.31 -33.18
N LYS A 86 29.97 22.43 -32.23
CA LYS A 86 30.04 22.79 -30.80
C LYS A 86 31.06 21.90 -30.12
N THR A 87 32.02 22.51 -29.47
CA THR A 87 33.00 21.76 -28.68
C THR A 87 32.27 21.08 -27.52
N THR A 88 32.75 19.92 -27.07
CA THR A 88 32.18 19.19 -25.92
C THR A 88 31.93 20.13 -24.73
N ALA A 89 32.85 21.07 -24.48
CA ALA A 89 32.76 22.08 -23.42
C ALA A 89 31.54 23.01 -23.54
N GLU A 90 31.15 23.43 -24.75
CA GLU A 90 29.99 24.31 -24.96
C GLU A 90 28.67 23.57 -24.73
N THR A 91 28.59 22.29 -25.13
CA THR A 91 27.43 21.44 -24.85
C THR A 91 27.28 21.19 -23.36
N TYR A 92 28.38 20.96 -22.64
CA TYR A 92 28.35 20.83 -21.17
C TYR A 92 27.97 22.16 -20.49
N ASP A 93 28.42 23.31 -20.97
CA ASP A 93 28.04 24.62 -20.41
C ASP A 93 26.55 24.93 -20.67
N GLU A 94 26.01 24.54 -21.83
CA GLU A 94 24.59 24.71 -22.15
C GLU A 94 23.69 23.78 -21.32
N LEU A 95 24.09 22.51 -21.13
CA LEU A 95 23.41 21.59 -20.22
C LEU A 95 23.49 22.07 -18.76
N ALA A 96 24.66 22.53 -18.31
CA ALA A 96 24.82 23.09 -16.96
C ALA A 96 23.97 24.36 -16.76
N ARG A 97 23.78 25.20 -17.80
CA ARG A 97 22.88 26.36 -17.76
C ARG A 97 21.40 25.97 -17.73
N LEU A 98 21.02 24.90 -18.43
CA LEU A 98 19.65 24.36 -18.40
C LEU A 98 19.32 23.68 -17.05
N GLU A 99 20.31 23.03 -16.43
CA GLU A 99 20.18 22.44 -15.09
C GLU A 99 20.22 23.47 -13.95
N SER A 100 21.00 24.55 -14.10
CA SER A 100 21.14 25.62 -13.09
C SER A 100 20.12 26.76 -13.24
N GLY A 101 19.39 26.82 -14.36
CA GLY A 101 18.29 27.75 -14.53
C GLY A 101 17.17 27.43 -13.52
N PRO A 102 16.57 28.43 -12.84
CA PRO A 102 15.48 28.18 -11.91
C PRO A 102 14.33 27.55 -12.68
N SER A 103 14.15 26.24 -12.51
CA SER A 103 13.04 25.52 -13.12
C SER A 103 11.76 26.16 -12.61
N ARG A 104 11.06 26.93 -13.46
CA ARG A 104 9.78 27.57 -13.09
C ARG A 104 8.74 26.54 -12.64
N LEU A 105 8.96 25.27 -12.97
CA LEU A 105 8.16 24.10 -12.58
C LEU A 105 8.53 23.52 -11.21
N GLY A 106 9.76 23.72 -10.73
CA GLY A 106 10.23 23.20 -9.44
C GLY A 106 9.36 23.67 -8.27
N PRO A 107 9.18 24.99 -8.07
CA PRO A 107 8.34 25.52 -7.00
C PRO A 107 6.89 25.08 -7.12
N LEU A 108 6.32 25.01 -8.33
CA LEU A 108 4.93 24.59 -8.49
C LEU A 108 4.75 23.14 -8.06
N LEU A 109 5.58 22.21 -8.56
CA LEU A 109 5.49 20.78 -8.23
C LEU A 109 5.78 20.49 -6.75
N THR A 110 6.75 21.17 -6.13
CA THR A 110 7.01 21.01 -4.69
C THR A 110 5.83 21.44 -3.85
N ASN A 111 5.14 22.52 -4.24
CA ASN A 111 4.03 23.03 -3.46
C ASN A 111 2.86 22.03 -3.45
N TRP A 112 2.48 21.45 -4.59
CA TRP A 112 1.36 20.49 -4.63
C TRP A 112 1.64 19.21 -3.82
N TRP A 113 2.88 18.70 -3.85
CA TRP A 113 3.24 17.52 -3.09
C TRP A 113 3.12 17.74 -1.58
N GLU A 114 3.58 18.88 -1.07
CA GLU A 114 3.47 19.22 0.36
C GLU A 114 2.00 19.31 0.80
N HIS A 115 1.12 19.87 -0.05
CA HIS A 115 -0.30 19.97 0.27
C HIS A 115 -0.98 18.60 0.28
N LEU A 116 -0.62 17.72 -0.67
CA LEU A 116 -1.13 16.34 -0.70
C LEU A 116 -0.62 15.54 0.51
N ALA A 117 0.66 15.64 0.85
CA ALA A 117 1.26 14.97 2.00
C ALA A 117 0.60 15.44 3.30
N ALA A 118 0.38 16.74 3.46
CA ALA A 118 -0.35 17.31 4.59
C ALA A 118 -1.79 16.80 4.69
N ALA A 119 -2.45 16.49 3.57
CA ALA A 119 -3.82 15.96 3.54
C ALA A 119 -3.91 14.43 3.58
N ALA A 120 -2.80 13.70 3.41
CA ALA A 120 -2.80 12.24 3.22
C ALA A 120 -3.41 11.45 4.40
N HIS A 121 -3.37 12.01 5.61
CA HIS A 121 -4.01 11.43 6.80
C HIS A 121 -5.53 11.24 6.65
N TRP A 122 -6.19 11.95 5.72
CA TRP A 122 -7.61 11.75 5.42
C TRP A 122 -7.90 10.44 4.69
N LEU A 123 -6.96 9.91 3.90
CA LEU A 123 -7.17 8.67 3.14
C LEU A 123 -7.52 7.49 4.06
N PRO A 124 -6.71 7.14 5.08
CA PRO A 124 -7.07 6.05 5.99
C PRO A 124 -8.31 6.38 6.84
N ARG A 125 -8.60 7.65 7.12
CA ARG A 125 -9.81 8.04 7.87
C ARG A 125 -11.07 7.79 7.07
N LEU A 126 -11.09 8.22 5.81
CA LEU A 126 -12.21 8.04 4.89
C LEU A 126 -12.43 6.57 4.56
N ALA A 127 -11.35 5.80 4.30
CA ALA A 127 -11.46 4.37 4.05
C ALA A 127 -12.02 3.63 5.28
N PHE A 128 -11.47 3.88 6.47
CA PHE A 128 -11.93 3.28 7.72
C PHE A 128 -13.39 3.66 8.01
N ALA A 129 -13.72 4.95 7.98
CA ALA A 129 -15.08 5.42 8.25
C ALA A 129 -16.08 4.89 7.23
N GLY A 130 -15.72 4.84 5.94
CA GLY A 130 -16.58 4.31 4.89
C GLY A 130 -17.02 2.87 5.17
N VAL A 131 -16.09 2.00 5.59
CA VAL A 131 -16.38 0.61 5.96
C VAL A 131 -17.37 0.55 7.13
N PHE A 132 -17.08 1.22 8.25
CA PHE A 132 -17.92 1.12 9.45
C PHE A 132 -19.27 1.81 9.29
N LEU A 133 -19.36 2.91 8.55
CA LEU A 133 -20.64 3.56 8.28
C LEU A 133 -21.50 2.70 7.36
N PHE A 134 -20.91 2.08 6.33
CA PHE A 134 -21.64 1.17 5.44
C PHE A 134 -22.20 -0.03 6.23
N HIS A 135 -21.36 -0.70 7.02
CA HIS A 135 -21.77 -1.87 7.79
C HIS A 135 -22.71 -1.53 8.96
N GLY A 136 -22.53 -0.37 9.60
CA GLY A 136 -23.36 0.07 10.72
C GLY A 136 -24.75 0.47 10.28
N VAL A 137 -24.85 1.36 9.29
CA VAL A 137 -26.14 1.83 8.74
C VAL A 137 -26.91 0.67 8.09
N GLY A 138 -26.20 -0.23 7.39
CA GLY A 138 -26.81 -1.38 6.72
C GLY A 138 -27.53 -2.37 7.65
N LYS A 139 -27.28 -2.33 8.97
CA LYS A 139 -27.94 -3.21 9.95
C LYS A 139 -29.32 -2.74 10.40
N PHE A 140 -29.63 -1.44 10.30
CA PHE A 140 -30.89 -0.90 10.81
C PHE A 140 -32.16 -1.40 10.07
N PRO A 141 -32.16 -1.57 8.73
CA PRO A 141 -33.34 -2.05 8.03
C PRO A 141 -33.82 -3.44 8.46
N ASP A 142 -32.90 -4.32 8.88
CA ASP A 142 -33.22 -5.67 9.35
C ASP A 142 -32.33 -6.08 10.54
N LEU A 143 -32.48 -5.36 11.64
CA LEU A 143 -31.67 -5.59 12.83
C LEU A 143 -31.95 -6.95 13.49
N ALA A 144 -33.21 -7.42 13.42
CA ALA A 144 -33.61 -8.73 13.95
C ALA A 144 -33.03 -9.88 13.11
N GLY A 145 -33.04 -9.76 11.78
CA GLY A 145 -32.40 -10.71 10.88
C GLY A 145 -30.89 -10.75 11.08
N PHE A 146 -30.22 -9.60 11.21
CA PHE A 146 -28.79 -9.54 11.57
C PHE A 146 -28.51 -10.22 12.92
N ALA A 147 -29.32 -9.93 13.94
CA ALA A 147 -29.19 -10.55 15.26
C ALA A 147 -29.34 -12.08 15.17
N GLY A 148 -30.35 -12.56 14.45
CA GLY A 148 -30.59 -13.98 14.21
C GLY A 148 -29.46 -14.66 13.44
N MET A 149 -28.95 -14.02 12.38
CA MET A 149 -27.82 -14.52 11.59
C MET A 149 -26.55 -14.70 12.44
N MET A 150 -26.29 -13.75 13.34
CA MET A 150 -25.10 -13.77 14.20
C MET A 150 -25.29 -14.54 15.51
N GLY A 151 -26.49 -15.04 15.80
CA GLY A 151 -26.80 -15.67 17.09
C GLY A 151 -26.71 -14.71 18.27
N LEU A 152 -26.95 -13.41 18.06
CA LEU A 152 -26.85 -12.35 19.07
C LEU A 152 -28.24 -11.95 19.56
N PRO A 153 -28.39 -11.54 20.85
CA PRO A 153 -29.58 -10.83 21.29
C PRO A 153 -29.73 -9.50 20.53
N VAL A 154 -30.96 -9.12 20.18
CA VAL A 154 -31.26 -7.86 19.45
C VAL A 154 -30.63 -6.62 20.12
N PRO A 155 -30.63 -6.47 21.46
CA PRO A 155 -29.94 -5.33 22.09
C PRO A 155 -28.43 -5.31 21.82
N VAL A 156 -27.78 -6.47 21.76
CA VAL A 156 -26.34 -6.57 21.45
C VAL A 156 -26.10 -6.23 19.98
N ALA A 157 -26.94 -6.72 19.07
CA ALA A 157 -26.88 -6.35 17.66
C ALA A 157 -27.06 -4.85 17.43
N LEU A 158 -27.98 -4.20 18.18
CA LEU A 158 -28.14 -2.75 18.19
C LEU A 158 -26.87 -2.03 18.64
N LEU A 159 -26.25 -2.48 19.73
CA LEU A 159 -25.01 -1.90 20.23
C LEU A 159 -23.87 -2.04 19.22
N VAL A 160 -23.77 -3.15 18.50
CA VAL A 160 -22.80 -3.32 17.41
C VAL A 160 -23.05 -2.30 16.30
N ALA A 161 -24.29 -2.17 15.81
CA ALA A 161 -24.62 -1.22 14.75
C ALA A 161 -24.32 0.24 15.17
N LEU A 162 -24.67 0.61 16.40
CA LEU A 162 -24.37 1.93 16.96
C LEU A 162 -22.87 2.15 17.14
N ALA A 163 -22.12 1.14 17.62
CA ALA A 163 -20.67 1.24 17.81
C ALA A 163 -19.92 1.39 16.48
N GLU A 164 -20.34 0.69 15.42
CA GLU A 164 -19.78 0.87 14.09
C GLU A 164 -20.05 2.27 13.54
N MET A 165 -21.30 2.76 13.67
CA MET A 165 -21.62 4.14 13.25
C MET A 165 -20.86 5.19 14.05
N ALA A 166 -20.83 5.06 15.38
CA ALA A 166 -20.10 5.97 16.26
C ALA A 166 -18.60 5.92 16.00
N GLY A 167 -18.06 4.74 15.71
CA GLY A 167 -16.68 4.54 15.29
C GLY A 167 -16.36 5.33 14.02
N GLY A 168 -17.10 5.07 12.93
CA GLY A 168 -16.90 5.76 11.66
C GLY A 168 -17.09 7.27 11.74
N LEU A 169 -18.16 7.74 12.39
CA LEU A 169 -18.41 9.17 12.60
C LEU A 169 -17.34 9.81 13.48
N GLY A 170 -16.92 9.14 14.56
CA GLY A 170 -15.91 9.65 15.49
C GLY A 170 -14.55 9.88 14.82
N ILE A 171 -14.12 8.96 13.96
CA ILE A 171 -12.86 9.08 13.21
C ILE A 171 -12.87 10.27 12.22
N LEU A 172 -14.03 10.65 11.67
CA LEU A 172 -14.15 11.83 10.80
C LEU A 172 -14.37 13.13 11.59
N ALA A 173 -15.24 13.09 12.60
CA ALA A 173 -15.62 14.26 13.37
C ALA A 173 -14.49 14.76 14.27
N GLY A 174 -13.66 13.88 14.82
CA GLY A 174 -12.57 14.27 15.72
C GLY A 174 -11.59 15.29 15.12
N PRO A 175 -10.99 15.07 13.95
CA PRO A 175 -10.16 16.07 13.28
C PRO A 175 -10.95 17.30 12.82
N LEU A 176 -12.15 17.14 12.24
CA LEU A 176 -13.01 18.27 11.80
C LEU A 176 -13.33 19.24 12.93
N LEU A 177 -13.68 18.70 14.10
CA LEU A 177 -14.03 19.47 15.29
C LEU A 177 -12.81 19.85 16.13
N ARG A 178 -11.61 19.45 15.72
CA ARG A 178 -10.34 19.64 16.45
C ARG A 178 -10.40 19.06 17.87
N ARG A 179 -11.11 17.95 18.06
CA ARG A 179 -11.27 17.24 19.34
C ARG A 179 -10.63 15.85 19.27
N ASP A 180 -9.45 15.72 19.85
CA ASP A 180 -8.67 14.47 19.86
C ASP A 180 -9.42 13.30 20.50
N TRP A 181 -10.11 13.56 21.61
CA TRP A 181 -10.85 12.55 22.35
C TRP A 181 -11.99 11.92 21.54
N ILE A 182 -12.57 12.63 20.55
CA ILE A 182 -13.63 12.09 19.70
C ILE A 182 -13.07 10.99 18.79
N THR A 183 -11.89 11.20 18.19
CA THR A 183 -11.19 10.16 17.39
C THR A 183 -10.87 8.94 18.25
N ARG A 184 -10.43 9.17 19.50
CA ARG A 184 -10.13 8.07 20.43
C ARG A 184 -11.36 7.28 20.80
N LEU A 185 -12.48 7.94 21.09
CA LEU A 185 -13.77 7.27 21.31
C LEU A 185 -14.24 6.53 20.06
N GLY A 186 -13.99 7.07 18.87
CA GLY A 186 -14.23 6.38 17.61
C GLY A 186 -13.48 5.05 17.57
N GLY A 187 -12.15 5.07 17.77
CA GLY A 187 -11.34 3.85 17.87
C GLY A 187 -11.81 2.90 18.99
N LEU A 188 -12.15 3.43 20.17
CA LEU A 188 -12.64 2.65 21.31
C LEU A 188 -13.94 1.91 21.00
N ALA A 189 -14.87 2.55 20.28
CA ALA A 189 -16.12 1.92 19.87
C ALA A 189 -15.87 0.78 18.87
N THR A 190 -14.91 0.96 17.96
CA THR A 190 -14.65 0.00 16.88
C THR A 190 -13.85 -1.24 17.32
N VAL A 191 -12.85 -1.07 18.19
CA VAL A 191 -11.97 -2.18 18.62
C VAL A 191 -12.72 -3.42 19.14
N PRO A 192 -13.67 -3.34 20.09
CA PRO A 192 -14.38 -4.51 20.57
C PRO A 192 -15.26 -5.15 19.49
N VAL A 193 -15.87 -4.35 18.60
CA VAL A 193 -16.64 -4.86 17.46
C VAL A 193 -15.75 -5.71 16.54
N MET A 194 -14.55 -5.22 16.25
CA MET A 194 -13.59 -5.92 15.39
C MET A 194 -13.09 -7.23 16.01
N ILE A 195 -12.81 -7.23 17.32
CA ILE A 195 -12.44 -8.44 18.05
C ILE A 195 -13.58 -9.48 17.96
N GLY A 196 -14.83 -9.05 18.17
CA GLY A 196 -16.00 -9.90 18.06
C GLY A 196 -16.20 -10.46 16.65
N ALA A 197 -16.17 -9.61 15.62
CA ALA A 197 -16.32 -10.00 14.23
C ALA A 197 -15.25 -11.01 13.80
N ILE A 198 -13.99 -10.76 14.16
CA ILE A 198 -12.89 -11.69 13.89
C ILE A 198 -13.19 -13.04 14.53
N GLY A 199 -13.47 -13.07 15.84
CA GLY A 199 -13.69 -14.30 16.58
C GLY A 199 -14.90 -15.12 16.11
N MET A 200 -15.95 -14.46 15.62
CA MET A 200 -17.20 -15.14 15.26
C MET A 200 -17.25 -15.60 13.80
N VAL A 201 -16.79 -14.79 12.84
CA VAL A 201 -17.10 -15.02 11.41
C VAL A 201 -15.90 -14.99 10.47
N HIS A 202 -14.71 -14.60 10.94
CA HIS A 202 -13.52 -14.49 10.08
C HIS A 202 -12.32 -15.34 10.54
N LEU A 203 -12.35 -15.88 11.76
CA LEU A 203 -11.27 -16.67 12.31
C LEU A 203 -11.13 -18.01 11.57
N GLY A 204 -9.89 -18.38 11.23
CA GLY A 204 -9.58 -19.66 10.59
C GLY A 204 -9.15 -19.56 9.12
N GLN A 205 -9.31 -18.38 8.49
CA GLN A 205 -8.83 -18.12 7.13
C GLN A 205 -8.06 -16.80 7.05
N TRP A 206 -6.79 -16.84 6.63
CA TRP A 206 -6.00 -15.65 6.31
C TRP A 206 -6.16 -15.27 4.83
N SER A 207 -7.35 -14.84 4.45
CA SER A 207 -7.66 -14.30 3.13
C SER A 207 -8.98 -13.55 3.19
N PHE A 208 -9.05 -12.32 2.69
CA PHE A 208 -10.30 -11.55 2.66
C PHE A 208 -11.35 -12.11 1.68
N VAL A 209 -10.98 -13.06 0.81
CA VAL A 209 -11.89 -13.63 -0.20
C VAL A 209 -12.81 -14.66 0.44
N ALA A 210 -14.10 -14.60 0.12
CA ALA A 210 -15.09 -15.57 0.60
C ALA A 210 -14.79 -16.99 0.11
N SER A 211 -15.14 -17.98 0.93
CA SER A 211 -15.00 -19.40 0.63
C SER A 211 -16.17 -20.20 1.21
N ASP A 212 -16.29 -21.48 0.85
CA ASP A 212 -17.34 -22.36 1.36
C ASP A 212 -17.34 -22.46 2.90
N THR A 213 -16.17 -22.34 3.53
CA THR A 213 -16.03 -22.39 4.98
C THR A 213 -16.10 -21.01 5.64
N HIS A 214 -15.88 -19.94 4.88
CA HIS A 214 -15.88 -18.55 5.35
C HIS A 214 -16.66 -17.68 4.36
N PRO A 215 -18.01 -17.75 4.37
CA PRO A 215 -18.83 -17.02 3.42
C PRO A 215 -18.70 -15.49 3.55
N MET A 216 -18.27 -15.00 4.73
CA MET A 216 -17.99 -13.59 4.98
C MET A 216 -16.52 -13.19 4.68
N GLY A 217 -15.72 -14.09 4.12
CA GLY A 217 -14.27 -13.91 3.97
C GLY A 217 -13.52 -14.12 5.30
N GLY A 218 -12.19 -14.08 5.22
CA GLY A 218 -11.30 -14.32 6.36
C GLY A 218 -10.74 -13.04 7.00
N MET A 219 -9.77 -13.25 7.89
CA MET A 219 -9.34 -12.24 8.87
C MET A 219 -8.40 -11.15 8.35
N GLU A 220 -7.84 -11.25 7.14
CA GLU A 220 -6.81 -10.32 6.64
C GLU A 220 -7.26 -8.84 6.69
N PHE A 221 -8.41 -8.54 6.08
CA PHE A 221 -8.95 -7.19 6.07
C PHE A 221 -9.38 -6.73 7.47
N GLN A 222 -9.89 -7.65 8.27
CA GLN A 222 -10.36 -7.36 9.62
C GLN A 222 -9.22 -7.04 10.58
N VAL A 223 -8.07 -7.71 10.44
CA VAL A 223 -6.87 -7.41 11.21
C VAL A 223 -6.32 -6.04 10.83
N LEU A 224 -6.35 -5.66 9.56
CA LEU A 224 -5.96 -4.31 9.12
C LEU A 224 -6.86 -3.23 9.76
N LEU A 225 -8.18 -3.43 9.73
CA LEU A 225 -9.12 -2.49 10.35
C LEU A 225 -8.94 -2.45 11.87
N LEU A 226 -8.73 -3.58 12.53
CA LEU A 226 -8.43 -3.62 13.97
C LEU A 226 -7.16 -2.82 14.29
N ALA A 227 -6.10 -2.99 13.49
CA ALA A 227 -4.86 -2.23 13.66
C ALA A 227 -5.08 -0.73 13.51
N LEU A 228 -5.85 -0.29 12.51
CA LEU A 228 -6.23 1.12 12.35
C LEU A 228 -7.09 1.64 13.50
N GLY A 229 -8.06 0.86 13.98
CA GLY A 229 -8.91 1.21 15.12
C GLY A 229 -8.09 1.40 16.40
N LEU A 230 -7.16 0.48 16.66
CA LEU A 230 -6.18 0.60 17.76
C LEU A 230 -5.28 1.82 17.58
N TRP A 231 -4.81 2.08 16.36
CA TRP A 231 -3.98 3.24 16.09
C TRP A 231 -4.73 4.54 16.38
N TYR A 232 -5.98 4.70 15.92
CA TYR A 232 -6.80 5.88 16.25
C TYR A 232 -7.11 6.00 17.74
N LEU A 233 -7.35 4.88 18.43
CA LEU A 233 -7.57 4.85 19.88
C LEU A 233 -6.34 5.35 20.65
N LEU A 234 -5.14 4.92 20.26
CA LEU A 234 -3.89 5.21 20.96
C LEU A 234 -3.28 6.56 20.56
N VAL A 235 -3.34 6.92 19.28
CA VAL A 235 -2.69 8.12 18.72
C VAL A 235 -3.66 9.31 18.63
N GLY A 236 -4.95 9.08 18.44
CA GLY A 236 -5.94 10.15 18.24
C GLY A 236 -5.69 10.95 16.95
N ASN A 237 -5.71 12.28 17.05
CA ASN A 237 -5.39 13.22 15.96
C ASN A 237 -3.88 13.52 15.87
N GLY A 238 -3.04 12.84 16.65
CA GLY A 238 -1.59 13.08 16.68
C GLY A 238 -0.93 12.93 15.30
N ALA A 239 -1.47 12.07 14.45
CA ALA A 239 -1.01 11.84 13.09
C ALA A 239 -1.35 12.96 12.10
N ASP A 240 -2.27 13.86 12.47
CA ASP A 240 -2.74 14.93 11.58
C ASP A 240 -1.92 16.23 11.76
N ARG A 241 -0.90 16.24 12.62
CA ARG A 241 -0.09 17.44 12.90
C ARG A 241 1.25 17.41 12.14
N PRO A 242 1.49 18.36 11.23
CA PRO A 242 2.81 18.57 10.65
C PRO A 242 3.84 18.86 11.76
N GLY A 243 4.99 18.18 11.74
CA GLY A 243 6.14 18.47 12.61
C GLY A 243 6.24 17.69 13.94
N ARG A 244 5.52 16.57 14.10
CA ARG A 244 5.71 15.63 15.23
C ARG A 244 6.04 14.19 14.81
N ALA A 245 6.36 13.96 13.54
CA ALA A 245 6.85 12.69 13.03
C ALA A 245 8.39 12.69 13.01
#